data_AF-A0A7K0EEP3-F1
#
_entry.id   AF-A0A7K0EEP3-F1
#
_cell.length_a   1.000
_cell.length_b   1.000
_cell.length_c   1.000
_cell.angle_alpha   90.00
_cell.angle_beta   90.00
_cell.angle_gamma   90.00
#
_symmetry.space_group_name_H-M   'P 1'
#
loop_
_entity.id
_entity.type
_entity.pdbx_description
1 polymer ?
#
loop_
_entity_poly.entity_id
_entity_poly.type
_entity_poly.pdbx_seq_one_letter_code
_entity_poly.pdbx_strand_id
1 'polypeptide(L)'
;MKNANKRIQLVVLLFGLLGFWSCTIKREVIVPTGNDFSTVIVNTIPQEAIDKVRDLGVTVYDGRTPPDIQGIYFVSELRMTKTTVPNDSYTVGSRFTDQKVNIYNQDASRQLAQLDQKTFNTNTGALTSESKGQKAFISGRGNQFTVFVVSENVKQNNSRSRLLDVFSGEINAQGVRNMQYSLLVLEDYGDINNDIIPINTGRSFKDADGFSERISVFRLKANEKQESTDASATPDPLPFSQ
;
A
#
# COMPACT_ATOMS: atom_id res chain seq x y z
N MET A 1 65.92 24.42 -53.63
CA MET A 1 65.63 25.78 -54.14
C MET A 1 64.21 25.80 -54.69
N LYS A 2 63.38 26.75 -54.23
CA LYS A 2 62.06 27.17 -54.76
C LYS A 2 60.92 26.12 -54.71
N ASN A 3 59.65 26.44 -54.53
CA ASN A 3 58.86 27.48 -53.85
C ASN A 3 57.39 27.13 -54.18
N ALA A 4 56.48 27.55 -53.30
CA ALA A 4 55.13 28.05 -53.63
C ALA A 4 53.99 27.05 -53.94
N ASN A 5 53.09 26.98 -52.94
CA ASN A 5 51.63 27.08 -53.03
C ASN A 5 51.04 27.56 -54.37
N LYS A 6 49.97 26.90 -54.86
CA LYS A 6 48.58 27.46 -54.91
C LYS A 6 47.57 26.58 -55.69
N ARG A 7 46.32 26.66 -55.19
CA ARG A 7 45.00 26.58 -55.87
C ARG A 7 44.29 25.22 -56.04
N ILE A 8 43.49 24.92 -55.01
CA ILE A 8 42.02 24.70 -55.05
C ILE A 8 41.39 24.63 -56.46
N GLN A 9 40.78 23.47 -56.77
CA GLN A 9 39.49 23.43 -57.46
C GLN A 9 38.57 22.38 -56.84
N LEU A 10 37.33 22.84 -56.64
CA LEU A 10 36.19 22.24 -55.96
C LEU A 10 35.53 21.22 -56.89
N VAL A 11 35.31 19.98 -56.44
CA VAL A 11 34.39 19.04 -57.10
C VAL A 11 33.34 18.60 -56.08
N VAL A 12 32.13 19.08 -56.32
CA VAL A 12 30.91 18.80 -55.57
C VAL A 12 30.48 17.36 -55.88
N LEU A 13 30.48 16.49 -54.87
CA LEU A 13 29.95 15.13 -54.98
C LEU A 13 28.72 14.99 -54.09
N LEU A 14 27.58 14.93 -54.79
CA LEU A 14 26.22 14.72 -54.32
C LEU A 14 26.13 13.31 -53.69
N PHE A 15 26.26 13.20 -52.36
CA PHE A 15 26.03 11.93 -51.67
C PHE A 15 24.57 11.81 -51.23
N GLY A 16 23.91 10.80 -51.78
CA GLY A 16 22.51 10.48 -51.57
C GLY A 16 22.17 10.19 -50.10
N LEU A 17 21.03 10.74 -49.70
CA LEU A 17 20.28 10.43 -48.50
C LEU A 17 19.88 8.94 -48.48
N LEU A 18 20.70 8.10 -47.84
CA LEU A 18 20.23 6.84 -47.28
C LEU A 18 19.75 7.12 -45.86
N GLY A 19 18.44 7.31 -45.73
CA GLY A 19 17.77 7.44 -44.44
C GLY A 19 17.90 6.13 -43.66
N PHE A 20 18.80 6.09 -42.70
CA PHE A 20 18.75 5.11 -41.62
C PHE A 20 17.53 5.46 -40.76
N TRP A 21 16.42 4.76 -40.97
CA TRP A 21 15.37 4.62 -39.97
C TRP A 21 15.95 3.87 -38.75
N SER A 22 16.67 4.60 -37.90
CA SER A 22 16.88 4.18 -36.54
C SER A 22 15.57 4.43 -35.79
N CYS A 23 14.76 3.38 -35.66
CA CYS A 23 13.73 3.33 -34.64
C CYS A 23 14.44 3.38 -33.29
N THR A 24 14.61 4.58 -32.75
CA THR A 24 14.95 4.74 -31.34
C THR A 24 13.72 4.28 -30.58
N ILE A 25 13.75 3.07 -30.03
CA ILE A 25 12.85 2.70 -28.94
C ILE A 25 13.13 3.75 -27.86
N LYS A 26 12.20 4.71 -27.70
CA LYS A 26 12.21 5.62 -26.57
C LYS A 26 11.93 4.75 -25.36
N ARG A 27 13.00 4.20 -24.79
CA ARG A 27 12.96 3.68 -23.43
C ARG A 27 12.70 4.91 -22.58
N GLU A 28 11.48 5.04 -22.07
CA GLU A 28 11.22 6.03 -21.03
C GLU A 28 12.24 5.77 -19.94
N VAL A 29 13.16 6.71 -19.79
CA VAL A 29 14.05 6.74 -18.64
C VAL A 29 13.12 7.10 -17.49
N ILE A 30 12.77 6.09 -16.69
CA ILE A 30 12.16 6.31 -15.39
C ILE A 30 13.18 7.14 -14.62
N VAL A 31 12.95 8.45 -14.56
CA VAL A 31 13.73 9.34 -13.69
C VAL A 31 13.50 8.83 -12.27
N PRO A 32 14.54 8.40 -11.53
CA PRO A 32 14.35 7.92 -10.18
C PRO A 32 13.79 9.10 -9.37
N THR A 33 12.53 8.98 -8.98
CA THR A 33 11.84 9.95 -8.14
C THR A 33 12.41 9.84 -6.73
N GLY A 34 13.67 10.22 -6.49
CA GLY A 34 14.32 10.31 -5.17
C GLY A 34 14.38 9.04 -4.28
N ASN A 35 13.60 8.00 -4.61
CA ASN A 35 13.26 6.88 -3.75
C ASN A 35 13.93 5.61 -4.25
N ASP A 36 14.44 4.76 -3.36
CA ASP A 36 15.06 3.48 -3.69
C ASP A 36 14.06 2.31 -3.68
N PHE A 37 12.95 2.43 -4.40
CA PHE A 37 12.04 1.31 -4.60
C PHE A 37 12.55 0.35 -5.68
N SER A 38 12.15 -0.92 -5.60
CA SER A 38 12.32 -1.86 -6.71
C SER A 38 11.43 -1.53 -7.87
N THR A 39 11.82 -2.03 -9.04
CA THR A 39 11.02 -1.97 -10.26
C THR A 39 9.65 -2.59 -10.10
N VAL A 40 9.49 -3.65 -9.28
CA VAL A 40 8.18 -4.27 -9.05
C VAL A 40 7.21 -3.32 -8.33
N ILE A 41 7.70 -2.53 -7.36
CA ILE A 41 6.90 -1.52 -6.66
C ILE A 41 6.58 -0.37 -7.61
N VAL A 42 7.60 0.21 -8.26
CA VAL A 42 7.43 1.36 -9.16
C VAL A 42 6.48 1.07 -10.32
N ASN A 43 6.50 -0.16 -10.86
CA ASN A 43 5.62 -0.55 -11.95
C ASN A 43 4.19 -0.89 -11.50
N THR A 44 3.98 -1.16 -10.21
CA THR A 44 2.67 -1.57 -9.69
C THR A 44 1.92 -0.41 -9.02
N ILE A 45 2.65 0.44 -8.30
CA ILE A 45 2.11 1.51 -7.48
C ILE A 45 2.67 2.83 -8.02
N PRO A 46 1.83 3.69 -8.61
CA PRO A 46 2.26 4.99 -9.10
C PRO A 46 2.89 5.81 -7.97
N GLN A 47 3.94 6.57 -8.28
CA GLN A 47 4.63 7.40 -7.29
C GLN A 47 3.67 8.38 -6.60
N GLU A 48 2.71 8.93 -7.33
CA GLU A 48 1.67 9.82 -6.79
C GLU A 48 0.84 9.15 -5.68
N ALA A 49 0.53 7.86 -5.79
CA ALA A 49 -0.20 7.14 -4.74
C ALA A 49 0.66 6.98 -3.47
N ILE A 50 1.97 6.73 -3.64
CA ILE A 50 2.92 6.68 -2.52
C ILE A 50 3.02 8.05 -1.85
N ASP A 51 3.04 9.13 -2.63
CA ASP A 51 3.10 10.49 -2.10
C ASP A 51 1.83 10.85 -1.33
N LYS A 52 0.64 10.42 -1.80
CA LYS A 52 -0.62 10.54 -1.05
C LYS A 52 -0.61 9.77 0.27
N VAL A 53 0.02 8.60 0.31
CA VAL A 53 0.23 7.86 1.57
C VAL A 53 1.14 8.64 2.53
N ARG A 54 2.20 9.30 2.03
CA ARG A 54 3.04 10.19 2.85
C ARG A 54 2.29 11.43 3.31
N ASP A 55 1.40 11.98 2.47
CA ASP A 55 0.53 13.09 2.85
C ASP A 55 -0.47 12.69 3.93
N LEU A 56 -0.84 11.41 4.04
CA LEU A 56 -1.57 10.88 5.19
C LEU A 56 -0.69 10.79 6.46
N GLY A 57 0.59 11.17 6.40
CA GLY A 57 1.49 11.15 7.54
C GLY A 57 2.08 9.78 7.83
N VAL A 58 1.93 8.82 6.91
CA VAL A 58 2.56 7.50 7.03
C VAL A 58 4.03 7.60 6.63
N THR A 59 4.92 7.12 7.49
CA THR A 59 6.32 6.94 7.12
C THR A 59 6.43 5.80 6.11
N VAL A 60 6.82 6.10 4.88
CA VAL A 60 7.06 5.07 3.85
C VAL A 60 8.56 4.85 3.72
N TYR A 61 9.04 3.70 4.19
CA TYR A 61 10.44 3.29 4.09
C TYR A 61 10.72 2.68 2.72
N ASP A 62 11.57 3.34 1.95
CA ASP A 62 12.11 2.80 0.71
C ASP A 62 13.29 1.85 0.98
N GLY A 63 13.87 1.31 -0.08
CA GLY A 63 15.00 0.40 -0.02
C GLY A 63 14.66 -1.01 -0.50
N ARG A 64 15.73 -1.70 -0.89
CA ARG A 64 15.70 -2.99 -1.59
C ARG A 64 16.11 -4.18 -0.73
N THR A 65 16.31 -3.97 0.56
CA THR A 65 16.76 -4.99 1.52
C THR A 65 15.84 -4.98 2.74
N PRO A 66 14.54 -5.26 2.57
CA PRO A 66 13.60 -5.28 3.69
C PRO A 66 14.01 -6.37 4.70
N PRO A 67 13.78 -6.17 6.01
CA PRO A 67 13.96 -7.22 7.00
C PRO A 67 13.00 -8.39 6.77
N ASP A 68 13.27 -9.53 7.41
CA ASP A 68 12.27 -10.59 7.55
C ASP A 68 11.15 -10.09 8.49
N ILE A 69 9.95 -9.96 7.93
CA ILE A 69 8.76 -9.47 8.62
C ILE A 69 7.67 -10.55 8.69
N GLN A 70 7.99 -11.81 8.38
CA GLN A 70 7.01 -12.88 8.48
C GLN A 70 6.51 -13.04 9.92
N GLY A 71 5.21 -13.29 10.07
CA GLY A 71 4.56 -13.48 11.35
C GLY A 71 3.15 -12.91 11.42
N ILE A 72 2.53 -13.07 12.58
CA ILE A 72 1.19 -12.57 12.87
C ILE A 72 1.32 -11.45 13.88
N TYR A 73 0.76 -10.29 13.58
CA TYR A 73 0.82 -9.10 14.41
C TYR A 73 -0.60 -8.70 14.83
N PHE A 74 -0.78 -8.44 16.13
CA PHE A 74 -2.02 -7.91 16.67
C PHE A 74 -1.89 -6.40 16.82
N VAL A 75 -2.77 -5.67 16.15
CA VAL A 75 -2.87 -4.21 16.20
C VAL A 75 -4.16 -3.88 16.95
N SER A 76 -4.04 -3.33 18.15
CA SER A 76 -5.18 -3.19 19.07
C SER A 76 -5.30 -1.77 19.57
N GLU A 77 -6.53 -1.25 19.64
CA GLU A 77 -6.76 0.19 19.68
C GLU A 77 -6.15 0.92 18.47
N LEU A 78 -6.47 0.44 17.27
CA LEU A 78 -6.14 1.17 16.05
C LEU A 78 -6.78 2.57 16.10
N ARG A 79 -5.98 3.64 16.08
CA ARG A 79 -6.46 5.03 16.17
C ARG A 79 -6.13 5.82 14.93
N MET A 80 -7.12 6.55 14.42
CA MET A 80 -6.92 7.40 13.25
C MET A 80 -5.97 8.55 13.57
N THR A 81 -4.93 8.72 12.76
CA THR A 81 -3.92 9.77 12.89
C THR A 81 -4.14 10.91 11.91
N LYS A 82 -4.70 10.63 10.74
CA LYS A 82 -5.01 11.63 9.72
C LYS A 82 -6.11 11.14 8.78
N THR A 83 -6.84 12.09 8.20
CA THR A 83 -7.78 11.86 7.11
C THR A 83 -7.63 12.96 6.06
N THR A 84 -7.79 12.60 4.79
CA THR A 84 -7.92 13.54 3.66
C THR A 84 -9.34 13.52 3.07
N VAL A 85 -10.25 12.76 3.68
CA VAL A 85 -11.66 12.67 3.25
C VAL A 85 -12.35 14.00 3.58
N PRO A 86 -12.95 14.69 2.60
CA PRO A 86 -13.70 15.91 2.86
C PRO A 86 -14.91 15.63 3.77
N ASN A 87 -15.10 16.45 4.80
CA ASN A 87 -16.20 16.30 5.76
C ASN A 87 -16.30 14.89 6.36
N ASP A 88 -15.14 14.28 6.67
CA ASP A 88 -15.10 12.93 7.24
C ASP A 88 -15.96 12.84 8.50
N SER A 89 -16.79 11.79 8.58
CA SER A 89 -17.63 11.52 9.75
C SER A 89 -16.80 11.12 10.97
N TYR A 90 -15.55 10.69 10.75
CA TYR A 90 -14.59 10.37 11.81
C TYR A 90 -13.66 11.54 12.09
N THR A 91 -13.25 11.68 13.35
CA THR A 91 -12.28 12.69 13.79
C THR A 91 -10.94 12.05 14.13
N VAL A 92 -9.84 12.78 13.95
CA VAL A 92 -8.50 12.32 14.35
C VAL A 92 -8.51 11.91 15.83
N GLY A 93 -7.95 10.75 16.14
CA GLY A 93 -7.97 10.14 17.47
C GLY A 93 -9.09 9.11 17.69
N SER A 94 -10.07 9.04 16.77
CA SER A 94 -11.13 8.02 16.80
C SER A 94 -10.54 6.61 16.82
N ARG A 95 -11.11 5.75 17.67
CA ARG A 95 -10.75 4.32 17.73
C ARG A 95 -11.48 3.57 16.61
N PHE A 96 -10.76 2.65 15.98
CA PHE A 96 -11.22 1.76 14.92
C PHE A 96 -11.05 0.29 15.34
N THR A 97 -11.38 -0.62 14.43
CA THR A 97 -11.31 -2.07 14.62
C THR A 97 -9.94 -2.54 15.07
N ASP A 98 -9.91 -3.57 15.91
CA ASP A 98 -8.66 -4.28 16.19
C ASP A 98 -8.36 -5.19 14.99
N GLN A 99 -7.08 -5.45 14.72
CA GLN A 99 -6.64 -6.18 13.53
C GLN A 99 -5.64 -7.27 13.86
N LYS A 100 -5.71 -8.38 13.12
CA LYS A 100 -4.61 -9.33 12.98
C LYS A 100 -4.09 -9.27 11.55
N VAL A 101 -2.80 -9.06 11.41
CA VAL A 101 -2.10 -9.04 10.12
C VAL A 101 -1.12 -10.21 10.10
N ASN A 102 -1.29 -11.14 9.16
CA ASN A 102 -0.40 -12.28 8.97
C ASN A 102 0.40 -12.08 7.68
N ILE A 103 1.71 -11.89 7.79
CA ILE A 103 2.64 -11.76 6.67
C ILE A 103 3.42 -13.06 6.55
N TYR A 104 3.45 -13.64 5.35
CA TYR A 104 4.05 -14.95 5.13
C TYR A 104 4.51 -15.11 3.68
N ASN A 105 5.25 -16.20 3.42
CA ASN A 105 5.83 -16.48 2.10
C ASN A 105 6.63 -15.29 1.55
N GLN A 106 7.43 -14.66 2.42
CA GLN A 106 8.26 -13.53 2.06
C GLN A 106 9.42 -14.00 1.17
N ASP A 107 9.56 -13.34 0.02
CA ASP A 107 10.73 -13.43 -0.85
C ASP A 107 11.40 -12.05 -0.89
N ALA A 108 12.41 -11.86 -0.05
CA ALA A 108 13.15 -10.61 0.05
C ALA A 108 13.88 -10.25 -1.25
N SER A 109 14.32 -11.25 -2.04
CA SER A 109 15.03 -11.02 -3.31
C SER A 109 14.10 -10.45 -4.38
N ARG A 110 12.83 -10.85 -4.34
CA ARG A 110 11.78 -10.35 -5.24
C ARG A 110 10.99 -9.19 -4.65
N GLN A 111 11.21 -8.85 -3.38
CA GLN A 111 10.45 -7.86 -2.63
C GLN A 111 8.93 -8.14 -2.63
N LEU A 112 8.58 -9.40 -2.43
CA LEU A 112 7.20 -9.89 -2.39
C LEU A 112 6.91 -10.62 -1.08
N ALA A 113 5.64 -10.61 -0.68
CA ALA A 113 5.10 -11.45 0.37
C ALA A 113 3.62 -11.75 0.09
N GLN A 114 3.01 -12.52 0.97
CA GLN A 114 1.56 -12.65 1.07
C GLN A 114 1.07 -12.08 2.41
N LEU A 115 -0.15 -11.55 2.38
CA LEU A 115 -0.79 -10.96 3.55
C LEU A 115 -2.20 -11.53 3.71
N ASP A 116 -2.51 -11.99 4.92
CA ASP A 116 -3.89 -12.19 5.37
C ASP A 116 -4.21 -11.13 6.43
N GLN A 117 -5.45 -10.66 6.43
CA GLN A 117 -5.92 -9.70 7.43
C GLN A 117 -7.24 -10.15 8.02
N LYS A 118 -7.42 -9.89 9.32
CA LYS A 118 -8.69 -9.98 10.02
C LYS A 118 -8.95 -8.71 10.77
N THR A 119 -10.18 -8.22 10.69
CA THR A 119 -10.64 -7.09 11.52
C THR A 119 -11.69 -7.56 12.50
N PHE A 120 -11.65 -6.98 13.70
CA PHE A 120 -12.52 -7.35 14.80
C PHE A 120 -13.28 -6.12 15.30
N ASN A 121 -14.55 -6.31 15.64
CA ASN A 121 -15.31 -5.29 16.34
C ASN A 121 -14.71 -5.08 17.74
N THR A 122 -14.45 -3.82 18.09
CA THR A 122 -13.78 -3.46 19.36
C THR A 122 -14.60 -3.73 20.61
N ASN A 123 -15.93 -3.81 20.48
CA ASN A 123 -16.85 -3.98 21.59
C ASN A 123 -17.23 -5.45 21.79
N THR A 124 -17.44 -6.17 20.69
CA THR A 124 -17.91 -7.57 20.75
C THR A 124 -16.81 -8.60 20.51
N GLY A 125 -15.65 -8.20 19.99
CA GLY A 125 -14.58 -9.11 19.57
C GLY A 125 -14.95 -9.96 18.33
N ALA A 126 -16.12 -9.74 17.73
CA ALA A 126 -16.58 -10.49 16.57
C ALA A 126 -15.75 -10.14 15.33
N LEU A 127 -15.47 -11.15 14.50
CA LEU A 127 -14.84 -10.97 13.20
C LEU A 127 -15.76 -10.14 12.29
N THR A 128 -15.27 -9.01 11.78
CA THR A 128 -16.05 -8.13 10.89
C THR A 128 -15.63 -8.24 9.43
N SER A 129 -14.37 -8.56 9.16
CA SER A 129 -13.88 -8.85 7.81
C SER A 129 -12.65 -9.74 7.82
N GLU A 130 -12.41 -10.42 6.71
CA GLU A 130 -11.22 -11.25 6.49
C GLU A 130 -10.77 -11.14 5.03
N SER A 131 -9.47 -10.99 4.81
CA SER A 131 -8.80 -11.16 3.52
C SER A 131 -7.73 -12.26 3.61
N LYS A 132 -7.51 -12.99 2.52
CA LYS A 132 -6.51 -14.06 2.46
C LYS A 132 -5.69 -14.01 1.20
N GLY A 133 -4.41 -14.37 1.31
CA GLY A 133 -3.51 -14.54 0.18
C GLY A 133 -3.31 -13.29 -0.66
N GLN A 134 -3.47 -12.10 -0.05
CA GLN A 134 -3.26 -10.85 -0.77
C GLN A 134 -1.80 -10.74 -1.17
N LYS A 135 -1.54 -10.42 -2.44
CA LYS A 135 -0.18 -10.17 -2.91
C LYS A 135 0.32 -8.87 -2.28
N ALA A 136 1.44 -8.95 -1.60
CA ALA A 136 2.09 -7.82 -0.96
C ALA A 136 3.44 -7.50 -1.59
N PHE A 137 3.78 -6.22 -1.65
CA PHE A 137 5.08 -5.72 -2.07
C PHE A 137 5.79 -5.10 -0.86
N ILE A 138 7.06 -5.41 -0.66
CA ILE A 138 7.78 -5.02 0.56
C ILE A 138 9.02 -4.18 0.26
N SER A 139 9.24 -3.12 1.01
CA SER A 139 10.43 -2.28 0.95
C SER A 139 10.97 -2.01 2.35
N GLY A 140 12.20 -1.53 2.42
CA GLY A 140 12.84 -1.18 3.69
C GLY A 140 14.32 -1.50 3.74
N ARG A 141 14.91 -1.21 4.89
CA ARG A 141 16.31 -1.45 5.23
C ARG A 141 16.46 -1.64 6.74
N GLY A 142 17.45 -2.44 7.14
CA GLY A 142 17.70 -2.69 8.57
C GLY A 142 16.47 -3.32 9.22
N ASN A 143 15.92 -2.69 10.25
CA ASN A 143 14.69 -3.11 10.91
C ASN A 143 13.43 -2.37 10.42
N GLN A 144 13.57 -1.43 9.49
CA GLN A 144 12.45 -0.64 8.97
C GLN A 144 11.83 -1.32 7.76
N PHE A 145 10.51 -1.32 7.68
CA PHE A 145 9.80 -1.91 6.54
C PHE A 145 8.54 -1.12 6.17
N THR A 146 8.15 -1.24 4.91
CA THR A 146 6.82 -0.89 4.42
C THR A 146 6.27 -2.02 3.56
N VAL A 147 5.01 -2.34 3.75
CA VAL A 147 4.23 -3.34 3.00
C VAL A 147 3.13 -2.61 2.25
N PHE A 148 3.04 -2.85 0.95
CA PHE A 148 1.97 -2.33 0.11
C PHE A 148 1.09 -3.49 -0.39
N VAL A 149 -0.22 -3.32 -0.27
CA VAL A 149 -1.22 -4.23 -0.82
C VAL A 149 -2.17 -3.43 -1.70
N VAL A 150 -2.29 -3.82 -2.96
CA VAL A 150 -3.31 -3.27 -3.86
C VAL A 150 -4.44 -4.28 -3.95
N SER A 151 -5.63 -3.90 -3.51
CA SER A 151 -6.78 -4.80 -3.38
C SER A 151 -7.97 -4.33 -4.21
N GLU A 152 -8.66 -5.28 -4.83
CA GLU A 152 -9.98 -5.08 -5.44
C GLU A 152 -11.03 -5.49 -4.41
N ASN A 153 -11.94 -4.58 -4.11
CA ASN A 153 -12.97 -4.77 -3.09
C ASN A 153 -14.34 -4.72 -3.74
N VAL A 154 -15.20 -5.64 -3.33
CA VAL A 154 -16.60 -5.68 -3.75
C VAL A 154 -17.44 -5.79 -2.49
N LYS A 155 -18.27 -4.78 -2.24
CA LYS A 155 -19.23 -4.77 -1.14
C LYS A 155 -20.48 -5.57 -1.51
N GLN A 156 -21.28 -5.93 -0.50
CA GLN A 156 -22.54 -6.68 -0.70
C GLN A 156 -23.55 -5.96 -1.60
N ASN A 157 -23.54 -4.63 -1.60
CA ASN A 157 -24.36 -3.78 -2.46
C ASN A 157 -23.78 -3.60 -3.89
N ASN A 158 -22.78 -4.40 -4.27
CA ASN A 158 -22.03 -4.35 -5.53
C ASN A 158 -21.19 -3.09 -5.76
N SER A 159 -21.03 -2.21 -4.77
CA SER A 159 -20.01 -1.15 -4.86
C SER A 159 -18.63 -1.77 -4.96
N ARG A 160 -17.83 -1.26 -5.89
CA ARG A 160 -16.48 -1.77 -6.18
C ARG A 160 -15.48 -0.69 -5.87
N SER A 161 -14.31 -1.04 -5.34
CA SER A 161 -13.21 -0.11 -5.19
C SER A 161 -11.87 -0.80 -5.36
N ARG A 162 -10.88 -0.03 -5.80
CA ARG A 162 -9.48 -0.42 -5.80
C ARG A 162 -8.76 0.39 -4.73
N LEU A 163 -8.15 -0.30 -3.78
CA LEU A 163 -7.52 0.32 -2.61
C LEU A 163 -6.02 0.08 -2.61
N LEU A 164 -5.28 1.04 -2.05
CA LEU A 164 -3.91 0.87 -1.62
C LEU A 164 -3.88 0.85 -0.08
N ASP A 165 -3.67 -0.35 0.46
CA ASP A 165 -3.41 -0.58 1.88
C ASP A 165 -1.89 -0.54 2.11
N VAL A 166 -1.44 0.22 3.10
CA VAL A 166 -0.01 0.33 3.45
C VAL A 166 0.20 0.09 4.93
N PHE A 167 1.06 -0.86 5.27
CA PHE A 167 1.54 -1.10 6.64
C PHE A 167 3.01 -0.70 6.73
N SER A 168 3.41 0.00 7.78
CA SER A 168 4.79 0.46 7.93
C SER A 168 5.21 0.50 9.39
N GLY A 169 6.48 0.19 9.67
CA GLY A 169 6.98 0.20 11.03
C GLY A 169 8.40 -0.33 11.16
N GLU A 170 8.77 -0.64 12.40
CA GLU A 170 10.09 -1.16 12.76
C GLU A 170 9.95 -2.54 13.41
N ILE A 171 10.44 -3.58 12.74
CA ILE A 171 10.35 -4.96 13.23
C ILE A 171 11.37 -5.24 14.32
N ASN A 172 10.98 -6.04 15.31
CA ASN A 172 11.90 -6.70 16.23
C ASN A 172 11.40 -8.13 16.54
N ALA A 173 12.09 -8.81 17.47
CA ALA A 173 11.76 -10.19 17.82
C ALA A 173 10.35 -10.33 18.41
N GLN A 174 9.90 -9.35 19.19
CA GLN A 174 8.63 -9.35 19.92
C GLN A 174 7.44 -8.85 19.09
N GLY A 175 7.66 -8.11 18.01
CA GLY A 175 6.59 -7.47 17.25
C GLY A 175 7.06 -6.28 16.42
N VAL A 176 6.15 -5.35 16.15
CA VAL A 176 6.41 -4.14 15.34
C VAL A 176 6.26 -2.90 16.20
N ARG A 177 7.31 -2.08 16.26
CA ARG A 177 7.25 -0.74 16.87
C ARG A 177 6.67 0.26 15.88
N ASN A 178 5.85 1.16 16.40
CA ASN A 178 5.24 2.27 15.68
C ASN A 178 4.54 1.81 14.40
N MET A 179 3.77 0.71 14.48
CA MET A 179 2.98 0.23 13.34
C MET A 179 2.01 1.34 12.91
N GLN A 180 2.13 1.70 11.64
CA GLN A 180 1.24 2.61 10.93
C GLN A 180 0.50 1.82 9.87
N TYR A 181 -0.78 2.15 9.70
CA TYR A 181 -1.62 1.60 8.64
C TYR A 181 -2.26 2.77 7.88
N SER A 182 -2.39 2.69 6.57
CA SER A 182 -3.26 3.57 5.81
C SER A 182 -4.03 2.84 4.75
N LEU A 183 -5.20 3.39 4.44
CA LEU A 183 -6.04 3.03 3.31
C LEU A 183 -6.19 4.26 2.43
N LEU A 184 -5.91 4.11 1.13
CA LEU A 184 -6.09 5.11 0.10
C LEU A 184 -6.97 4.53 -1.03
N VAL A 185 -8.01 5.27 -1.45
CA VAL A 185 -8.82 4.86 -2.60
C VAL A 185 -8.12 5.25 -3.89
N LEU A 186 -7.82 4.26 -4.73
CA LEU A 186 -7.27 4.45 -6.07
C LEU A 186 -8.37 4.61 -7.12
N GLU A 187 -9.42 3.80 -7.01
CA GLU A 187 -10.60 3.82 -7.90
C GLU A 187 -11.85 3.44 -7.11
N ASP A 188 -13.00 4.02 -7.46
CA ASP A 188 -14.31 3.73 -6.87
C ASP A 188 -15.31 3.15 -7.90
N TYR A 189 -14.86 2.95 -9.15
CA TYR A 189 -15.67 2.46 -10.27
C TYR A 189 -17.02 3.20 -10.45
N GLY A 190 -17.04 4.50 -10.14
CA GLY A 190 -18.20 5.36 -10.27
C GLY A 190 -19.11 5.41 -9.03
N ASP A 191 -18.76 4.70 -7.95
CA ASP A 191 -19.40 4.77 -6.63
C ASP A 191 -20.94 4.84 -6.68
N ILE A 192 -21.55 3.81 -7.28
CA ILE A 192 -22.98 3.79 -7.63
C ILE A 192 -23.90 4.06 -6.43
N ASN A 193 -23.46 3.70 -5.22
CA ASN A 193 -24.22 3.84 -3.99
C ASN A 193 -23.76 5.01 -3.11
N ASN A 194 -22.76 5.78 -3.55
CA ASN A 194 -22.13 6.85 -2.79
C ASN A 194 -21.64 6.40 -1.41
N ASP A 195 -20.99 5.22 -1.36
CA ASP A 195 -20.60 4.55 -0.11
C ASP A 195 -19.10 4.26 0.01
N ILE A 196 -18.30 4.85 -0.88
CA ILE A 196 -16.85 4.78 -0.90
C ILE A 196 -16.32 6.19 -0.62
N ILE A 197 -15.24 6.31 0.17
CA ILE A 197 -14.61 7.62 0.33
C ILE A 197 -14.03 8.08 -1.02
N PRO A 198 -14.01 9.39 -1.32
CA PRO A 198 -13.66 9.86 -2.66
C PRO A 198 -12.30 9.34 -3.15
N ILE A 199 -12.17 9.14 -4.48
CA ILE A 199 -10.89 8.77 -5.09
C ILE A 199 -9.76 9.70 -4.62
N ASN A 200 -8.57 9.15 -4.47
CA ASN A 200 -7.37 9.86 -4.02
C ASN A 200 -7.45 10.41 -2.59
N THR A 201 -8.45 10.00 -1.81
CA THR A 201 -8.53 10.29 -0.38
C THR A 201 -8.34 9.02 0.44
N GLY A 202 -8.02 9.21 1.70
CA GLY A 202 -7.69 8.11 2.58
C GLY A 202 -7.63 8.49 4.04
N ARG A 203 -7.31 7.47 4.85
CA ARG A 203 -7.13 7.58 6.30
C ARG A 203 -5.86 6.85 6.70
N SER A 204 -5.17 7.39 7.69
CA SER A 204 -4.04 6.72 8.34
C SER A 204 -4.36 6.47 9.81
N PHE A 205 -3.68 5.47 10.34
CA PHE A 205 -3.88 4.93 11.66
C PHE A 205 -2.56 4.54 12.28
N LYS A 206 -2.56 4.41 13.61
CA LYS A 206 -1.45 3.81 14.36
C LYS A 206 -1.99 2.90 15.44
N ASP A 207 -1.13 1.98 15.87
CA ASP A 207 -1.31 1.30 17.15
C ASP A 207 -1.21 2.32 18.29
N ALA A 208 -2.18 2.35 19.21
CA ALA A 208 -2.27 3.42 20.21
C ALA A 208 -1.11 3.40 21.20
N ASP A 209 -0.67 2.20 21.59
CA ASP A 209 0.45 2.00 22.50
C ASP A 209 1.82 2.03 21.78
N GLY A 210 1.80 2.15 20.45
CA GLY A 210 2.98 2.17 19.60
C GLY A 210 3.65 0.81 19.43
N PHE A 211 2.99 -0.30 19.75
CA PHE A 211 3.57 -1.63 19.62
C PHE A 211 2.56 -2.72 19.26
N SER A 212 2.70 -3.27 18.05
CA SER A 212 1.88 -4.40 17.61
C SER A 212 2.58 -5.72 17.94
N GLU A 213 2.02 -6.45 18.90
CA GLU A 213 2.60 -7.70 19.42
C GLU A 213 2.60 -8.82 18.36
N ARG A 214 3.71 -9.57 18.30
CA ARG A 214 3.76 -10.83 17.57
C ARG A 214 3.00 -11.92 18.33
N ILE A 215 1.97 -12.47 17.70
CA ILE A 215 1.15 -13.56 18.26
C ILE A 215 1.32 -14.85 17.47
N SER A 216 0.91 -15.99 18.05
CA SER A 216 1.00 -17.31 17.40
C SER A 216 -0.30 -17.80 16.77
N VAL A 217 -1.43 -17.11 16.99
CA VAL A 217 -2.76 -17.57 16.61
C VAL A 217 -3.47 -16.59 15.68
N PHE A 218 -3.53 -16.93 14.40
CA PHE A 218 -4.32 -16.21 13.41
C PHE A 218 -5.79 -16.67 13.36
N ARG A 219 -6.07 -17.92 13.74
CA ARG A 219 -7.45 -18.46 13.78
C ARG A 219 -8.29 -17.78 14.86
N LEU A 220 -9.61 -17.82 14.70
CA LEU A 220 -10.52 -17.49 15.79
C LEU A 220 -10.33 -18.55 16.89
N LYS A 221 -10.41 -18.16 18.17
CA LYS A 221 -10.45 -19.15 19.26
C LYS A 221 -11.72 -19.99 19.07
N ALA A 222 -11.60 -21.32 19.13
CA ALA A 222 -12.77 -22.18 19.07
C ALA A 222 -13.59 -22.02 20.37
N ASN A 223 -14.89 -21.74 20.23
CA ASN A 223 -15.91 -21.59 21.28
C ASN A 223 -15.90 -20.32 22.14
N GLU A 224 -16.53 -19.26 21.63
CA GLU A 224 -17.66 -18.66 22.35
C GLU A 224 -18.90 -18.89 21.46
N LYS A 225 -19.60 -19.98 21.72
CA LYS A 225 -20.95 -20.19 21.20
C LYS A 225 -21.81 -19.10 21.83
N GLN A 226 -22.29 -18.14 21.04
CA GLN A 226 -23.35 -17.24 21.46
C GLN A 226 -24.57 -18.11 21.84
N GLU A 227 -24.87 -18.15 23.12
CA GLU A 227 -26.19 -18.56 23.60
C GLU A 227 -27.14 -17.44 23.22
N SER A 228 -27.99 -17.71 22.23
CA SER A 228 -29.05 -16.81 21.80
C SER A 228 -30.11 -16.75 22.90
N THR A 229 -30.23 -15.61 23.57
CA THR A 229 -31.50 -15.19 24.14
C THR A 229 -31.96 -13.95 23.39
N ASP A 230 -33.00 -14.18 22.61
CA ASP A 230 -33.77 -13.22 21.84
C ASP A 230 -34.29 -12.08 22.75
N ALA A 231 -33.88 -10.85 22.44
CA ALA A 231 -34.56 -9.62 22.84
C ALA A 231 -34.08 -8.48 21.94
N SER A 232 -34.80 -8.27 20.83
CA SER A 232 -35.10 -6.96 20.23
C SER A 232 -34.08 -5.84 20.52
N ALA A 233 -33.03 -5.76 19.70
CA ALA A 233 -32.28 -4.54 19.47
C ALA A 233 -31.93 -4.46 17.99
N THR A 234 -32.33 -3.36 17.37
CA THR A 234 -32.02 -3.00 15.98
C THR A 234 -30.51 -3.08 15.72
N PRO A 235 -30.05 -3.60 14.57
CA PRO A 235 -28.63 -3.69 14.27
C PRO A 235 -28.06 -2.29 14.00
N ASP A 236 -27.10 -1.86 14.82
CA ASP A 236 -26.23 -0.73 14.49
C ASP A 236 -25.39 -1.07 13.24
N PRO A 237 -25.27 -0.14 12.28
CA PRO A 237 -24.61 -0.40 11.01
C PRO A 237 -23.09 -0.56 11.18
N LEU A 238 -22.55 -1.55 10.48
CA LEU A 238 -21.12 -1.87 10.40
C LEU A 238 -20.29 -0.66 9.94
N PRO A 239 -19.02 -0.53 10.38
CA PRO A 239 -18.16 0.57 10.00
C PRO A 239 -17.50 0.28 8.64
N PHE A 240 -18.29 0.15 7.57
CA PHE A 240 -17.85 0.26 6.17
C PHE A 240 -19.05 0.60 5.26
N SER A 241 -19.88 1.55 5.66
CA SER A 241 -20.81 2.26 4.75
C SER A 241 -21.50 3.39 5.52
N GLN A 242 -21.32 4.62 5.07
CA GLN A 242 -22.43 5.24 4.35
C GLN A 242 -21.94 5.51 2.96
#